data_AF-A0A368H1N9-F1
#
_entry.id   AF-A0A368H1N9-F1
#
_cell.length_a   1.000
_cell.length_b   1.000
_cell.length_c   1.000
_cell.angle_alpha   90.00
_cell.angle_beta   90.00
_cell.angle_gamma   90.00
#
_symmetry.space_group_name_H-M   'P 1'
#
loop_
_entity.id
_entity.type
_entity.pdbx_description
1 polymer ?
#
loop_
_entity_poly.entity_id
_entity_poly.type
_entity_poly.pdbx_seq_one_letter_code
_entity_poly.pdbx_strand_id
1 'polypeptide(L)'
;MSFSRGANTLKVSAKLFAENRSRLVAALKGKTIPGSVVLLQGGSEKNRYNTDAEDLPFRQESYFFWAFGVHESDFFGVIDVDSGKSCLFAPTLDPSYAIWDGK
;
A
#
# COMPACT_ATOMS: atom_id res chain seq x y z
N MET A 1 -8.51 -3.46 -12.72
CA MET A 1 -8.91 -2.19 -12.07
C MET A 1 -7.87 -1.12 -12.36
N SER A 2 -8.28 0.15 -12.44
CA SER A 2 -7.39 1.30 -12.66
C SER A 2 -7.78 2.45 -11.75
N PHE A 3 -6.80 3.15 -11.20
CA PHE A 3 -6.99 4.41 -10.49
C PHE A 3 -7.25 5.55 -11.49
N SER A 4 -8.23 6.39 -11.20
CA SER A 4 -8.59 7.58 -11.99
C SER A 4 -9.30 8.59 -11.11
N ARG A 5 -9.14 9.88 -11.39
CA ARG A 5 -9.80 11.00 -10.69
C ARG A 5 -10.86 11.70 -11.54
N GLY A 6 -11.26 11.14 -12.67
CA GLY A 6 -12.30 11.69 -13.53
C GLY A 6 -12.08 11.45 -15.02
N ALA A 7 -12.93 12.05 -15.85
CA ALA A 7 -12.97 11.81 -17.29
C ALA A 7 -11.66 12.16 -18.02
N ASN A 8 -11.03 13.27 -17.63
CA ASN A 8 -9.84 13.82 -18.29
C ASN A 8 -8.54 13.56 -17.51
N THR A 9 -8.55 12.62 -16.57
CA THR A 9 -7.36 12.26 -15.78
C THR A 9 -6.72 10.98 -16.29
N LEU A 10 -5.40 10.86 -16.13
CA LEU A 10 -4.69 9.64 -16.50
C LEU A 10 -5.24 8.44 -15.73
N LYS A 11 -5.60 7.39 -16.47
CA LYS A 11 -6.00 6.11 -15.88
C LYS A 11 -4.75 5.28 -15.61
N VAL A 12 -4.45 5.05 -14.34
CA VAL A 12 -3.29 4.26 -13.92
C VAL A 12 -3.73 2.84 -13.62
N SER A 13 -3.27 1.87 -14.40
CA SER A 13 -3.63 0.46 -14.23
C SER A 13 -3.00 -0.16 -12.99
N ALA A 14 -3.76 -0.93 -12.22
CA ALA A 14 -3.22 -1.70 -11.10
C ALA A 14 -2.15 -2.74 -11.52
N LYS A 15 -2.09 -3.09 -12.82
CA LYS A 15 -1.04 -3.94 -13.39
C LYS A 15 0.37 -3.36 -13.18
N LEU A 16 0.49 -2.03 -13.12
CA LEU A 16 1.77 -1.35 -12.85
C LEU A 16 2.40 -1.87 -11.55
N PHE A 17 1.61 -1.94 -10.48
CA PHE A 17 2.10 -2.38 -9.17
C PHE A 17 2.39 -3.90 -9.14
N ALA A 18 1.59 -4.71 -9.85
CA ALA A 18 1.88 -6.14 -9.99
C ALA A 18 3.19 -6.41 -10.75
N GLU A 19 3.48 -5.60 -11.78
CA GLU A 19 4.75 -5.66 -12.51
C GLU A 19 5.93 -5.23 -11.62
N ASN A 20 5.76 -4.18 -10.81
CA ASN A 20 6.75 -3.76 -9.81
C ASN A 20 7.13 -4.90 -8.86
N ARG A 21 6.15 -5.58 -8.26
CA ARG A 21 6.39 -6.73 -7.38
C ARG A 21 7.06 -7.89 -8.11
N SER A 22 6.67 -8.16 -9.36
CA SER A 22 7.32 -9.20 -10.18
C SER A 22 8.79 -8.89 -10.43
N ARG A 23 9.14 -7.63 -10.70
CA ARG A 23 10.53 -7.18 -10.86
C ARG A 23 11.33 -7.27 -9.55
N LEU A 24 10.71 -6.91 -8.42
CA LEU A 24 11.32 -7.05 -7.09
C LEU A 24 11.64 -8.52 -6.79
N VAL A 25 10.67 -9.41 -7.00
CA VAL A 25 10.84 -10.86 -6.83
C VAL A 25 11.99 -11.38 -7.70
N ALA A 26 12.00 -11.04 -8.99
CA ALA A 26 13.08 -11.42 -9.90
C ALA A 26 14.46 -10.93 -9.42
N ALA A 27 14.53 -9.71 -8.86
CA ALA A 27 15.77 -9.14 -8.35
C ALA A 27 16.26 -9.81 -7.05
N LEU A 28 15.36 -10.42 -6.27
CA LEU A 28 15.65 -11.10 -5.00
C LEU A 28 15.86 -12.61 -5.14
N LYS A 29 15.40 -13.22 -6.24
CA LYS A 29 15.63 -14.64 -6.52
C LYS A 29 17.12 -14.98 -6.48
N GLY A 30 17.46 -16.03 -5.73
CA GLY A 30 18.85 -16.49 -5.54
C GLY A 30 19.70 -15.60 -4.62
N LYS A 31 19.17 -14.50 -4.09
CA LYS A 31 19.85 -13.63 -3.10
C LYS A 31 19.28 -13.77 -1.69
N THR A 32 18.23 -14.56 -1.53
CA THR A 32 17.51 -14.78 -0.28
C THR A 32 17.40 -16.28 -0.01
N ILE A 33 17.17 -16.64 1.25
CA ILE A 33 16.91 -18.04 1.62
C ILE A 33 15.51 -18.46 1.17
N PRO A 34 15.27 -19.73 0.78
CA PRO A 34 13.92 -20.21 0.46
C PRO A 34 12.94 -19.92 1.60
N GLY A 35 11.71 -19.54 1.26
CA GLY A 35 10.67 -19.11 2.20
C GLY A 35 10.82 -17.67 2.72
N SER A 36 11.71 -16.86 2.12
CA SER A 36 11.83 -15.44 2.46
C SER A 36 10.62 -14.63 2.00
N VAL A 37 10.24 -13.65 2.81
CA VAL A 37 9.17 -12.70 2.51
C VAL A 37 9.65 -11.26 2.62
N VAL A 38 9.17 -10.39 1.76
CA VAL A 38 9.30 -8.94 1.92
C VAL A 38 8.09 -8.45 2.71
N LEU A 39 8.31 -7.83 3.87
CA LEU A 39 7.29 -7.14 4.65
C LEU A 39 7.49 -5.63 4.51
N LEU A 40 6.45 -4.93 4.05
CA LEU A 40 6.41 -3.48 3.97
C LEU A 40 5.29 -2.95 4.87
N GLN A 41 5.64 -1.96 5.71
CA GLN A 41 4.68 -1.17 6.47
C GLN A 41 4.30 0.07 5.66
N GLY A 42 3.00 0.31 5.50
CA GLY A 42 2.49 1.54 4.90
C GLY A 42 2.66 2.75 5.82
N GLY A 43 2.32 3.92 5.31
CA GLY A 43 2.28 5.14 6.09
C GLY A 43 1.09 5.15 7.07
N SER A 44 1.26 5.87 8.16
CA SER A 44 0.20 6.20 9.12
C SER A 44 -0.12 7.69 9.03
N GLU A 45 -1.36 8.04 9.30
CA GLU A 45 -1.79 9.43 9.44
C GLU A 45 -1.12 10.08 10.66
N LYS A 46 -0.94 11.40 10.59
CA LYS A 46 -0.26 12.17 11.63
C LYS A 46 -1.03 13.44 11.96
N ASN A 47 -1.17 13.68 13.24
CA ASN A 47 -1.76 14.90 13.76
C ASN A 47 -0.71 16.01 13.84
N ARG A 48 -1.19 17.25 13.78
CA ARG A 48 -0.37 18.44 13.97
C ARG A 48 -0.02 18.59 15.44
N TYR A 49 1.20 18.21 15.79
CA TYR A 49 1.70 18.27 17.16
C TYR A 49 0.77 17.51 18.12
N ASN A 50 0.20 18.20 19.10
CA ASN A 50 -0.69 17.69 20.13
C ASN A 50 -2.16 18.08 19.91
N THR A 51 -2.54 18.42 18.68
CA THR A 51 -3.95 18.67 18.32
C THR A 51 -4.59 17.42 17.71
N ASP A 52 -5.89 17.50 17.48
CA ASP A 52 -6.70 16.54 16.71
C ASP A 52 -6.75 16.88 15.21
N ALA A 53 -6.09 17.95 14.77
CA ALA A 53 -6.05 18.33 13.37
C ALA A 53 -5.00 17.50 12.62
N GLU A 54 -5.34 17.02 11.43
CA GLU A 54 -4.37 16.42 10.50
C GLU A 54 -3.22 17.40 10.23
N ASP A 55 -1.98 16.92 10.30
CA ASP A 55 -0.82 17.77 9.99
C ASP A 55 -0.79 18.14 8.51
N LEU A 56 -0.96 17.12 7.66
CA LEU A 56 -1.05 17.17 6.21
C LEU A 56 -1.99 16.05 5.72
N PRO A 57 -2.65 16.21 4.55
CA PRO A 57 -3.39 15.13 3.92
C PRO A 57 -2.51 13.90 3.75
N PHE A 58 -3.07 12.73 4.05
CA PHE A 58 -2.31 11.49 3.99
C PHE A 58 -1.67 11.28 2.62
N ARG A 59 -0.37 10.96 2.63
CA ARG A 59 0.39 10.52 1.47
C ARG A 59 1.17 9.27 1.85
N GLN A 60 0.97 8.24 1.05
CA GLN A 60 1.59 6.94 1.24
C GLN A 60 3.13 6.98 1.24
N GLU A 61 3.73 6.06 1.99
CA GLU A 61 5.17 5.77 1.95
C GLU A 61 5.56 5.29 0.53
N SER A 62 6.72 5.75 0.03
CA SER A 62 7.05 5.63 -1.40
C SER A 62 7.32 4.20 -1.84
N TYR A 63 8.00 3.38 -1.03
CA TYR A 63 8.24 1.97 -1.35
C TYR A 63 6.96 1.15 -1.28
N PHE A 64 6.12 1.39 -0.28
CA PHE A 64 4.80 0.78 -0.16
C PHE A 64 3.91 1.12 -1.35
N PHE A 65 3.84 2.41 -1.70
CA PHE A 65 3.07 2.87 -2.86
C PHE A 65 3.61 2.28 -4.16
N TRP A 66 4.93 2.21 -4.34
CA TRP A 66 5.55 1.57 -5.49
C TRP A 66 5.17 0.09 -5.60
N ALA A 67 5.13 -0.64 -4.48
CA ALA A 67 4.82 -2.07 -4.49
C ALA A 67 3.32 -2.34 -4.65
N PHE A 68 2.44 -1.53 -4.06
CA PHE A 68 1.02 -1.86 -3.89
C PHE A 68 0.02 -0.83 -4.45
N GLY A 69 0.39 0.44 -4.58
CA GLY A 69 -0.49 1.48 -5.08
C GLY A 69 -1.69 1.82 -4.18
N VAL A 70 -1.61 1.47 -2.90
CA VAL A 70 -2.65 1.69 -1.89
C VAL A 70 -2.63 3.15 -1.43
N HIS A 71 -3.81 3.74 -1.29
CA HIS A 71 -3.98 5.15 -0.94
C HIS A 71 -4.36 5.36 0.53
N GLU A 72 -4.77 4.29 1.20
CA GLU A 72 -5.22 4.26 2.58
C GLU A 72 -4.04 4.08 3.55
N SER A 73 -4.20 4.63 4.76
CA SER A 73 -3.24 4.57 5.86
C SER A 73 -3.30 3.23 6.61
N ASP A 74 -2.24 2.91 7.35
CA ASP A 74 -2.17 1.77 8.28
C ASP A 74 -2.28 0.36 7.65
N PHE A 75 -2.00 0.26 6.35
CA PHE A 75 -1.86 -1.04 5.68
C PHE A 75 -0.47 -1.66 5.90
N PHE A 76 -0.42 -2.98 5.93
CA PHE A 76 0.80 -3.75 5.67
C PHE A 76 0.68 -4.54 4.38
N GLY A 77 1.82 -4.89 3.81
CA GLY A 77 1.91 -5.60 2.55
C GLY A 77 3.04 -6.61 2.60
N VAL A 78 2.76 -7.82 2.14
CA VAL A 78 3.75 -8.91 2.12
C VAL A 78 3.89 -9.45 0.71
N ILE A 79 5.12 -9.78 0.31
CA ILE A 79 5.44 -10.39 -0.98
C ILE A 79 6.30 -11.62 -0.71
N ASP A 80 5.76 -12.79 -1.03
CA ASP A 80 6.49 -14.05 -1.00
C ASP A 80 7.49 -14.11 -2.16
N VAL A 81 8.77 -14.32 -1.86
CA VAL A 81 9.83 -14.22 -2.88
C VAL A 81 9.83 -15.44 -3.81
N ASP A 82 9.45 -16.61 -3.31
CA ASP A 82 9.50 -17.85 -4.10
C ASP A 82 8.39 -17.90 -5.15
N SER A 83 7.15 -17.63 -4.73
CA SER A 83 5.95 -17.70 -5.58
C SER A 83 5.58 -16.36 -6.22
N GLY A 84 6.06 -15.24 -5.67
CA GLY A 84 5.63 -13.89 -6.07
C GLY A 84 4.22 -13.54 -5.60
N LYS A 85 3.56 -14.38 -4.80
CA LYS A 85 2.25 -14.06 -4.21
C LYS A 85 2.38 -12.86 -3.29
N SER A 86 1.39 -11.98 -3.36
CA SER A 86 1.34 -10.77 -2.55
C SER A 86 0.04 -10.68 -1.76
N CYS A 87 0.13 -10.24 -0.52
CA CYS A 87 -1.01 -10.09 0.40
C CYS A 87 -1.01 -8.68 0.98
N LEU A 88 -2.19 -8.08 1.13
CA LEU A 88 -2.42 -6.82 1.83
C LEU A 88 -3.15 -7.09 3.14
N PHE A 89 -2.77 -6.35 4.17
CA PHE A 89 -3.36 -6.40 5.49
C PHE A 89 -3.95 -5.02 5.76
N ALA A 90 -5.28 -4.93 5.71
CA ALA A 90 -6.01 -3.71 6.02
C ALA A 90 -6.13 -3.53 7.55
N PRO A 91 -6.24 -2.29 8.05
CA PRO A 91 -6.56 -2.06 9.46
C PRO A 91 -7.95 -2.62 9.80
N THR A 92 -8.11 -3.05 11.05
CA THR A 92 -9.45 -3.35 11.59
C THR A 92 -10.07 -2.04 12.07
N LEU A 93 -11.13 -1.60 11.41
CA LEU A 93 -11.78 -0.32 11.68
C LEU A 93 -12.90 -0.47 12.71
N ASP A 94 -13.04 0.53 13.58
CA ASP A 94 -14.17 0.61 14.51
C ASP A 94 -15.48 0.89 13.73
N PRO A 95 -16.64 0.34 14.15
CA PRO A 95 -17.91 0.61 13.47
C PRO A 95 -18.27 2.10 13.32
N SER A 96 -17.77 2.97 14.20
CA SER A 96 -17.96 4.42 14.10
C SER A 96 -17.29 5.05 12.87
N TYR A 97 -16.30 4.40 12.25
CA TYR A 97 -15.64 4.85 11.02
C TYR A 97 -16.65 5.06 9.88
N ALA A 98 -17.70 4.22 9.82
CA ALA A 98 -18.77 4.34 8.84
C ALA A 98 -19.57 5.66 8.94
N ILE A 99 -19.54 6.31 10.11
CA ILE A 99 -20.24 7.58 10.36
C ILE A 99 -19.38 8.77 9.93
N TRP A 100 -18.07 8.73 10.19
CA TRP A 100 -17.17 9.87 10.06
C TRP A 100 -16.35 9.87 8.77
N ASP A 101 -15.90 8.69 8.33
CA ASP A 101 -14.91 8.54 7.25
C ASP A 101 -15.51 7.83 6.03
N GLY A 102 -16.53 6.98 6.24
CA GLY A 102 -17.30 6.31 5.20
C GLY A 102 -17.15 4.80 5.19
N LYS A 103 -17.61 4.18 4.09
CA LYS A 103 -17.64 2.73 3.91
C LYS A 103 -16.32 2.18 3.37
#